data_AF-A0A3C0AEU2-F1
#
_entry.id   AF-A0A3C0AEU2-F1
#
_cell.length_a   1.000
_cell.length_b   1.000
_cell.length_c   1.000
_cell.angle_alpha   90.00
_cell.angle_beta   90.00
_cell.angle_gamma   90.00
#
_symmetry.space_group_name_H-M   'P 1'
#
loop_
_entity.id
_entity.type
_entity.pdbx_description
1 polymer ?
#
loop_
_entity_poly.entity_id
_entity_poly.type
_entity_poly.pdbx_seq_one_letter_code
_entity_poly.pdbx_strand_id
1 'polypeptide(L)' 'AAVSGWYFSAPESRYFHTGKIDRDQLASLAERKNMSLEDMERWLRPVLMDN' A
#
# COMPACT_ATOMS: atom_id res chain seq x y z
N ALA A 1 -8.19 23.99 6.62
CA ALA A 1 -8.03 22.94 5.60
C ALA A 1 -6.54 22.61 5.48
N ALA A 2 -6.16 21.33 5.38
CA ALA A 2 -4.77 20.88 5.28
C ALA A 2 -4.62 19.83 4.18
N VAL A 3 -3.44 19.80 3.53
CA VAL A 3 -3.09 18.87 2.44
C VAL A 3 -1.65 18.39 2.66
N SER A 4 -1.36 17.11 2.40
CA SER A 4 -0.01 16.53 2.47
C SER A 4 0.22 15.53 1.32
N GLY A 5 1.50 15.27 0.98
CA GLY A 5 1.87 14.38 -0.11
C GLY A 5 3.38 14.30 -0.33
N TRP A 6 3.78 13.56 -1.37
CA TRP A 6 5.16 13.36 -1.81
C TRP A 6 5.44 14.10 -3.12
N TYR A 7 6.68 14.53 -3.35
CA TYR A 7 7.12 15.13 -4.62
C TYR A 7 7.93 14.12 -5.44
N PHE A 8 7.53 13.92 -6.70
CA PHE A 8 8.25 13.10 -7.68
C PHE A 8 8.64 13.99 -8.88
N SER A 9 9.90 13.89 -9.35
CA SER A 9 10.44 14.75 -10.42
C SER A 9 10.75 14.05 -11.75
N ALA A 10 10.63 12.71 -11.80
CA ALA A 10 10.94 11.97 -13.01
C ALA A 10 9.88 12.26 -14.10
N PRO A 11 10.28 12.53 -15.37
CA PRO A 11 9.37 12.98 -16.43
C PRO A 11 8.28 11.95 -16.79
N GLU A 12 8.50 10.68 -16.50
CA GLU A 12 7.56 9.58 -16.68
C GLU A 12 6.61 9.35 -15.49
N SER A 13 6.80 10.10 -14.39
CA SER A 13 5.97 9.97 -13.18
C SER A 13 4.53 10.34 -13.50
N ARG A 14 3.60 9.45 -13.16
CA ARG A 14 2.16 9.65 -13.34
C ARG A 14 1.40 8.96 -12.23
N TYR A 15 0.21 9.46 -11.93
CA TYR A 15 -0.72 8.75 -11.04
C TYR A 15 -1.20 7.46 -11.71
N PHE A 16 -1.22 6.38 -10.94
CA PHE A 16 -1.78 5.10 -11.36
C PHE A 16 -2.46 4.42 -10.17
N HIS A 17 -3.31 3.45 -10.46
CA HIS A 17 -3.98 2.66 -9.43
C HIS A 17 -3.10 1.48 -9.01
N THR A 18 -2.95 1.26 -7.69
CA THR A 18 -2.14 0.16 -7.14
C THR A 18 -2.68 -1.23 -7.53
N GLY A 19 -3.99 -1.35 -7.79
CA GLY A 19 -4.64 -2.63 -8.03
C GLY A 19 -4.90 -3.40 -6.74
N LYS A 20 -5.29 -4.67 -6.89
CA LYS A 20 -5.42 -5.58 -5.77
C LYS A 20 -4.07 -6.24 -5.44
N ILE A 21 -3.84 -6.53 -4.17
CA ILE A 21 -2.62 -7.19 -3.67
C ILE A 21 -2.94 -8.56 -3.08
N ASP A 22 -1.97 -9.47 -3.18
CA ASP A 22 -2.06 -10.81 -2.60
C ASP A 22 -1.47 -10.88 -1.18
N ARG A 23 -1.72 -12.01 -0.49
CA ARG A 23 -1.29 -12.21 0.90
C ARG A 23 0.23 -12.25 1.07
N ASP A 24 0.97 -12.64 0.05
CA ASP A 24 2.43 -12.62 0.04
C ASP A 24 2.99 -11.18 0.05
N GLN A 25 2.40 -10.29 -0.74
CA GLN A 25 2.71 -8.86 -0.76
C GLN A 25 2.35 -8.19 0.56
N LEU A 26 1.21 -8.58 1.16
CA LEU A 26 0.77 -8.14 2.48
C LEU A 26 1.79 -8.52 3.57
N ALA A 27 2.21 -9.79 3.60
CA ALA A 27 3.20 -10.29 4.56
C ALA A 27 4.56 -9.59 4.40
N SER A 28 5.00 -9.41 3.16
CA SER A 28 6.24 -8.69 2.85
C SER A 28 6.20 -7.22 3.29
N LEU A 29 5.04 -6.56 3.19
CA LEU A 29 4.86 -5.19 3.71
C LEU A 29 4.84 -5.14 5.24
N ALA A 30 4.20 -6.11 5.89
CA ALA A 30 4.14 -6.22 7.35
C ALA A 30 5.54 -6.35 7.95
N GLU A 31 6.37 -7.22 7.38
CA GLU A 31 7.77 -7.37 7.78
C GLU A 31 8.58 -6.07 7.60
N ARG A 32 8.54 -5.46 6.40
CA ARG A 32 9.29 -4.21 6.12
C ARG A 32 8.89 -3.04 7.01
N LYS A 33 7.62 -2.99 7.42
CA LYS A 33 7.09 -1.93 8.30
C LYS A 33 7.13 -2.30 9.78
N ASN A 34 7.62 -3.49 10.13
CA ASN A 34 7.61 -4.02 11.49
C ASN A 34 6.20 -3.94 12.13
N MET A 35 5.19 -4.35 11.38
CA MET A 35 3.78 -4.36 11.77
C MET A 35 3.27 -5.81 11.84
N SER A 36 2.24 -6.05 12.67
CA SER A 36 1.54 -7.33 12.65
C SER A 36 0.81 -7.52 11.31
N LEU A 37 0.61 -8.78 10.91
CA LEU A 37 -0.13 -9.09 9.68
C LEU A 37 -1.58 -8.62 9.79
N GLU A 38 -2.18 -8.74 10.97
CA GLU A 38 -3.55 -8.28 11.26
C GLU A 38 -3.70 -6.75 11.08
N ASP A 39 -2.76 -5.97 11.63
CA ASP A 39 -2.78 -4.52 11.46
C ASP A 39 -2.61 -4.13 9.99
N MET A 40 -1.69 -4.79 9.27
CA MET A 40 -1.48 -4.54 7.85
C MET A 40 -2.73 -4.89 7.02
N GLU A 41 -3.38 -6.02 7.30
CA GLU A 41 -4.63 -6.44 6.68
C GLU A 41 -5.73 -5.39 6.90
N ARG A 42 -5.84 -4.87 8.13
CA ARG A 42 -6.80 -3.82 8.46
C ARG A 42 -6.58 -2.53 7.65
N TRP A 43 -5.33 -2.10 7.46
CA TRP A 43 -5.01 -0.89 6.68
C TRP A 43 -5.21 -1.08 5.18
N LEU A 44 -4.90 -2.26 4.65
CA LEU A 44 -4.91 -2.55 3.21
C LEU A 44 -6.16 -3.31 2.75
N ARG A 45 -7.14 -3.54 3.63
CA ARG A 45 -8.41 -4.22 3.32
C ARG A 45 -9.08 -3.76 2.02
N PRO A 46 -9.14 -2.46 1.66
CA PRO A 46 -9.78 -2.04 0.40
C PRO A 46 -9.11 -2.60 -0.86
N VAL A 47 -7.81 -2.85 -0.78
CA VAL A 47 -6.98 -3.31 -1.91
C VAL A 47 -6.50 -4.76 -1.76
N LEU A 48 -6.86 -5.46 -0.70
CA LEU A 48 -6.56 -6.89 -0.57
C LEU A 48 -7.46 -7.71 -1.51
N MET A 49 -6.91 -8.76 -2.12
CA MET A 49 -7.69 -9.78 -2.83
C MET A 49 -8.57 -10.53 -1.83
N ASP A 50 -9.87 -10.58 -2.09
CA ASP A 50 -10.77 -11.46 -1.35
C ASP A 50 -10.49 -12.91 -1.77
N ASN A 51 -10.40 -13.82 -0.79
CA ASN A 51 -10.24 -15.26 -1.06
C ASN A 51 -11.43 -15.81 -1.86
#